data_AF-A0A843VWD2-F1
#
_entry.id   AF-A0A843VWD2-F1
#
_cell.length_a   1.000
_cell.length_b   1.000
_cell.length_c   1.000
_cell.angle_alpha   90.00
_cell.angle_beta   90.00
_cell.angle_gamma   90.00
#
_symmetry.space_group_name_H-M   'P 1'
#
loop_
_entity.id
_entity.type
_entity.pdbx_description
1 polymer ?
#
loop_
_entity_poly.entity_id
_entity_poly.type
_entity_poly.pdbx_seq_one_letter_code
_entity_poly.pdbx_strand_id
1 'polypeptide(L)'
;DDLSKGVWGYWELGAWKPLSLGARRRARLRKEVLLAGEYEWPYDPPRKEMRTKRKGHKCDRVSADKRANTAGLMKKMPQMLLDYKVVYYLSLGSPAASPI
;
A
#
# COMPACT_ATOMS: atom_id res chain seq x y z
N ASP A 1 -19.22 33.42 -15.98
CA ASP A 1 -17.91 32.97 -16.49
C ASP A 1 -17.67 31.50 -16.27
N ASP A 2 -17.02 30.82 -17.21
CA ASP A 2 -16.76 29.38 -17.10
C ASP A 2 -15.69 29.06 -16.04
N LEU A 3 -14.81 30.03 -15.73
CA LEU A 3 -13.79 29.92 -14.68
C LEU A 3 -14.39 29.86 -13.26
N SER A 4 -15.56 30.44 -13.03
CA SER A 4 -16.21 30.45 -11.71
C SER A 4 -16.94 29.15 -11.36
N LYS A 5 -17.17 28.27 -12.34
CA LYS A 5 -17.86 26.98 -12.13
C LYS A 5 -16.98 25.94 -11.45
N GLY A 6 -15.66 26.14 -11.47
CA GLY A 6 -14.68 25.26 -10.83
C GLY A 6 -13.50 24.90 -11.73
N VAL A 7 -12.55 24.16 -11.17
CA VAL A 7 -11.29 23.82 -11.86
C VAL A 7 -11.43 22.59 -12.75
N TRP A 8 -12.24 21.59 -12.39
CA TRP A 8 -12.28 20.31 -13.12
C TRP A 8 -13.61 20.02 -13.82
N GLY A 9 -14.55 20.96 -13.71
CA GLY A 9 -15.94 20.74 -14.07
C GLY A 9 -16.85 21.18 -12.95
N TYR A 10 -18.13 20.93 -13.13
CA TYR A 10 -19.16 21.26 -12.16
C TYR A 10 -20.24 20.19 -12.17
N TRP A 11 -20.87 19.99 -11.02
CA TRP A 11 -21.98 19.07 -10.89
C TRP A 11 -23.27 19.79 -11.28
N GLU A 12 -23.97 19.26 -12.28
CA GLU A 12 -25.24 19.82 -12.73
C GLU A 12 -26.15 18.70 -13.20
N LEU A 13 -27.41 18.70 -12.73
CA LEU A 13 -28.44 17.73 -13.12
C LEU A 13 -28.00 16.26 -12.97
N GLY A 14 -27.30 15.94 -11.89
CA GLY A 14 -26.89 14.57 -11.57
C GLY A 14 -25.71 14.05 -12.38
N ALA A 15 -25.05 14.91 -13.17
CA ALA A 15 -23.86 14.55 -13.92
C ALA A 15 -22.71 15.54 -13.67
N TRP A 16 -21.48 15.04 -13.80
CA TRP A 16 -20.29 15.89 -13.85
C TRP A 16 -20.14 16.44 -15.27
N LYS A 17 -20.26 17.76 -15.43
CA LYS A 17 -20.07 18.43 -16.71
C LYS A 17 -18.66 19.00 -16.83
N PRO A 18 -17.97 18.79 -17.97
CA PRO A 18 -16.68 19.41 -18.22
C PRO A 18 -16.86 20.92 -18.45
N LEU A 19 -15.76 21.65 -18.27
CA LEU A 19 -15.69 23.06 -18.61
C LEU A 19 -15.57 23.23 -20.14
N SER A 20 -16.03 24.35 -20.66
CA SER A 20 -15.80 24.76 -22.05
C SER A 20 -14.32 25.10 -22.31
N LEU A 21 -13.62 25.58 -21.27
CA LEU A 21 -12.19 25.86 -21.31
C LEU A 21 -11.37 24.64 -20.88
N GLY A 22 -10.60 24.08 -21.82
CA GLY A 22 -9.64 23.03 -21.51
C GLY A 22 -8.51 23.52 -20.58
N ALA A 23 -7.96 22.59 -19.79
CA ALA A 23 -6.92 22.88 -18.79
C ALA A 23 -5.68 23.60 -19.36
N ARG A 24 -5.27 23.27 -20.58
CA ARG A 24 -4.14 23.93 -21.26
C ARG A 24 -4.40 25.41 -21.54
N ARG A 25 -5.60 25.74 -22.01
CA ARG A 25 -5.99 27.14 -22.30
C ARG A 25 -6.08 27.93 -21.01
N ARG A 26 -6.64 27.34 -19.95
CA ARG A 26 -6.66 27.94 -18.61
C ARG A 26 -5.27 28.20 -18.05
N ALA A 27 -4.33 27.25 -18.16
CA ALA A 27 -2.96 27.44 -17.68
C ALA A 27 -2.22 28.57 -18.43
N ARG A 28 -2.51 28.76 -19.73
CA ARG A 28 -1.99 29.88 -20.51
C ARG A 28 -2.55 31.22 -19.99
N LEU A 29 -3.87 31.31 -19.81
CA LEU A 29 -4.51 32.51 -19.24
C LEU A 29 -3.96 32.83 -17.84
N ARG A 30 -3.83 31.82 -16.98
CA ARG A 30 -3.22 31.97 -15.65
C ARG A 30 -1.79 32.50 -15.73
N LYS A 31 -0.98 32.01 -16.69
CA LYS A 31 0.39 32.49 -16.90
C LYS A 31 0.40 33.95 -17.36
N GLU A 32 -0.45 34.33 -18.31
CA GLU A 32 -0.55 35.69 -18.85
C GLU A 32 -0.97 36.69 -17.76
N VAL A 33 -2.00 36.35 -16.97
CA VAL A 33 -2.49 37.16 -15.84
C VAL A 33 -1.41 37.37 -14.78
N LEU A 34 -0.74 36.30 -14.35
CA LEU A 34 0.34 36.40 -13.36
C LEU A 34 1.56 37.18 -13.88
N LEU A 35 1.84 37.14 -15.19
CA LEU A 35 2.91 37.93 -15.80
C LEU A 35 2.53 39.41 -15.97
N ALA A 36 1.25 39.72 -16.14
CA ALA A 36 0.74 41.09 -16.23
C ALA A 36 0.77 41.85 -14.90
N GLY A 37 1.21 41.21 -13.81
CA GLY A 37 1.32 41.82 -12.49
C GLY A 37 0.03 41.79 -11.68
N GLU A 38 -1.00 41.07 -12.13
CA GLU A 38 -2.13 40.72 -11.28
C GLU A 38 -1.66 39.70 -10.23
N TYR A 39 -1.74 40.10 -8.95
CA TYR A 39 -1.10 39.38 -7.85
C TYR A 39 -1.76 38.04 -7.51
N GLU A 40 -3.01 37.82 -7.90
CA GLU A 40 -3.79 36.67 -7.42
C GLU A 40 -4.66 36.04 -8.52
N TRP A 41 -4.57 34.71 -8.64
CA TRP A 41 -5.46 33.91 -9.48
C TRP A 41 -6.54 33.27 -8.60
N PRO A 42 -7.75 33.83 -8.52
CA PRO A 42 -8.76 33.43 -7.50
C PRO A 42 -9.53 32.16 -7.86
N TYR A 43 -9.40 31.65 -9.09
CA TYR A 43 -10.22 30.55 -9.58
C TYR A 43 -9.71 29.15 -9.20
N ASP A 44 -8.42 29.01 -8.85
CA ASP A 44 -7.83 27.72 -8.52
C ASP A 44 -7.65 27.59 -6.99
N PRO A 45 -8.09 26.48 -6.36
CA PRO A 45 -7.85 26.26 -4.95
C PRO A 45 -6.37 25.99 -4.69
N PRO A 46 -5.88 26.25 -3.46
CA PRO A 46 -4.50 25.98 -3.09
C PRO A 46 -4.19 24.48 -3.20
N ARG A 47 -2.92 24.16 -3.52
CA ARG A 47 -2.47 22.78 -3.60
C ARG A 47 -2.52 22.14 -2.21
N LYS A 48 -3.09 20.93 -2.13
CA LYS A 48 -3.07 20.11 -0.93
C LYS A 48 -1.66 19.60 -0.65
N GLU A 49 -1.31 19.49 0.64
CA GLU A 49 -0.06 18.88 1.09
C GLU A 49 0.07 17.42 0.65
N MET A 50 1.29 17.03 0.30
CA MET A 50 1.61 15.66 -0.12
C MET A 50 1.75 14.72 1.10
N ARG A 51 1.28 13.48 0.96
CA ARG A 51 1.39 12.47 2.02
C ARG A 51 2.78 11.82 2.02
N THR A 52 3.59 12.11 3.05
CA THR A 52 4.94 11.55 3.22
C THR A 52 4.93 10.34 4.16
N LYS A 53 4.28 9.23 3.79
CA LYS A 53 4.31 7.97 4.58
C LYS A 53 4.91 6.83 3.75
N ARG A 54 5.98 6.21 4.24
CA ARG A 54 6.60 5.01 3.64
C ARG A 54 5.86 3.76 4.10
N LYS A 55 5.53 2.85 3.16
CA LYS A 55 4.84 1.58 3.43
C LYS A 55 5.76 0.53 4.07
N GLY A 56 7.04 0.53 3.71
CA GLY A 56 8.01 -0.53 4.01
C GLY A 56 7.71 -1.83 3.23
N HIS A 57 8.75 -2.65 2.99
CA HIS A 57 8.58 -3.94 2.32
C HIS A 57 7.89 -4.95 3.24
N LYS A 58 7.05 -5.82 2.65
CA LYS A 58 6.33 -6.88 3.39
C LYS A 58 7.31 -7.86 4.04
N CYS A 59 8.39 -8.21 3.35
CA CYS A 59 9.39 -9.17 3.82
C CYS A 59 10.00 -8.70 5.15
N ASP A 60 10.48 -7.45 5.20
CA ASP A 60 11.15 -6.89 6.37
C ASP A 60 10.22 -6.84 7.57
N ARG A 61 8.96 -6.45 7.35
CA ARG A 61 7.94 -6.34 8.38
C ARG A 61 7.65 -7.66 9.09
N VAL A 62 7.66 -8.77 8.35
CA VAL A 62 7.32 -10.11 8.87
C VAL A 62 8.58 -10.90 9.25
N SER A 63 9.77 -10.36 9.00
CA SER A 63 11.04 -11.06 9.22
C SER A 63 11.28 -11.38 10.71
N ALA A 64 10.93 -10.46 11.61
CA ALA A 64 11.06 -10.67 13.06
C ALA A 64 10.15 -11.80 13.54
N ASP A 65 8.88 -11.77 13.14
CA ASP A 65 7.88 -12.80 13.50
C ASP A 65 8.28 -14.18 12.97
N LYS A 66 8.81 -14.26 11.74
CA LYS A 66 9.32 -15.51 11.18
C LYS A 66 10.49 -16.06 11.99
N ARG A 67 11.48 -15.23 12.35
CA ARG A 67 12.62 -15.67 13.18
C ARG A 67 12.17 -16.17 14.55
N ALA A 68 11.22 -15.49 15.20
CA ALA A 68 10.66 -15.90 16.48
C ALA A 68 9.91 -17.24 16.38
N ASN A 69 9.10 -17.43 15.32
CA ASN A 69 8.41 -18.68 15.07
C ASN A 69 9.39 -19.83 14.82
N THR A 70 10.41 -19.61 14.00
CA THR A 70 11.48 -20.61 13.78
C THR A 70 12.13 -21.01 15.11
N ALA A 71 12.49 -20.05 15.98
CA ALA A 71 13.07 -20.37 17.28
C ALA A 71 12.11 -21.16 18.19
N GLY A 72 10.81 -20.83 18.18
CA GLY A 72 9.78 -21.56 18.90
C GLY A 72 9.60 -22.99 18.40
N LEU A 73 9.64 -23.20 17.08
CA LEU A 73 9.57 -24.52 16.46
C LEU A 73 10.80 -25.36 16.80
N MET A 74 11.99 -24.76 16.78
CA MET A 74 13.24 -25.46 17.10
C MET A 74 13.26 -26.02 18.53
N LYS A 75 12.61 -25.35 19.50
CA LYS A 75 12.45 -25.90 20.86
C LYS A 75 11.59 -27.16 20.91
N LYS A 76 10.63 -27.30 19.99
CA LYS A 76 9.72 -28.45 19.91
C LYS A 76 10.28 -29.60 19.06
N MET A 77 11.37 -29.37 18.32
CA MET A 77 12.00 -30.36 17.44
C MET A 77 12.32 -31.70 18.12
N PRO A 78 12.88 -31.74 19.36
CA PRO A 78 13.22 -33.01 19.99
C PRO A 78 11.99 -33.90 20.21
N GLN A 79 10.88 -33.30 20.65
CA GLN A 79 9.63 -34.01 20.84
C GLN A 79 9.04 -34.49 19.51
N MET A 80 9.02 -33.64 18.48
CA MET A 80 8.50 -34.02 17.16
C MET A 80 9.30 -35.17 16.53
N LEU A 81 10.62 -35.23 16.76
CA LEU A 81 11.45 -36.34 16.28
C LEU A 81 11.13 -37.66 17.01
N LEU A 82 10.89 -37.61 18.32
CA LEU A 82 10.45 -38.77 19.08
C LEU A 82 9.08 -39.25 18.63
N ASP A 83 8.13 -38.33 18.45
CA ASP A 83 6.78 -38.65 17.98
C ASP A 83 6.83 -39.29 16.59
N TYR A 84 7.63 -38.74 15.67
CA TYR A 84 7.84 -39.31 14.34
C TYR A 84 8.45 -40.71 14.40
N LYS A 85 9.46 -40.89 15.25
CA LYS A 85 10.14 -42.18 15.46
C LYS A 85 9.14 -43.23 15.96
N VAL A 86 8.33 -42.90 16.96
CA VAL A 86 7.31 -43.79 17.54
C VAL A 86 6.28 -44.19 16.49
N VAL A 87 5.74 -43.22 15.73
CA VAL A 87 4.77 -43.49 14.65
C VAL A 87 5.37 -44.39 13.57
N TYR A 88 6.60 -44.13 13.15
CA TYR A 88 7.31 -44.93 12.14
C TYR A 88 7.45 -46.38 12.58
N TYR A 89 7.94 -46.63 13.80
CA TYR A 89 8.10 -48.00 14.32
C TYR A 89 6.78 -48.72 14.61
N LEU A 90 5.72 -47.98 14.96
CA LEU A 90 4.37 -48.54 15.10
C LEU A 90 3.75 -48.91 13.74
N SER A 91 4.03 -48.15 12.68
CA SER A 91 3.49 -48.40 11.33
C SER A 91 4.16 -49.56 10.59
N LEU A 92 5.45 -49.81 10.84
CA LEU A 92 6.22 -50.85 10.15
C LEU A 92 6.31 -52.17 10.91
N GLY A 93 5.69 -52.26 12.09
CA GLY A 93 5.79 -53.44 12.95
C GLY A 93 7.22 -53.63 13.44
N SER A 94 7.57 -52.98 14.55
CA SER A 94 8.77 -53.16 15.38
C SER A 94 9.81 -54.19 14.86
N PRO A 95 10.86 -53.78 14.11
CA PRO A 95 12.06 -54.59 14.05
C PRO A 95 12.68 -54.55 15.45
N ALA A 96 12.79 -55.73 16.08
CA ALA A 96 13.33 -55.93 17.41
C ALA A 96 14.48 -54.96 17.72
N ALA A 97 14.35 -54.22 18.82
CA ALA A 97 15.35 -53.29 19.30
C ALA A 97 16.74 -53.97 19.34
N SER A 98 17.67 -53.50 18.51
CA SER A 98 19.07 -53.90 18.59
C SER A 98 19.71 -53.16 19.77
N PRO A 99 20.26 -53.87 20.78
CA PRO A 99 20.92 -53.23 21.90
C PRO A 99 22.33 -52.78 21.49
N ILE A 100 22.66 -51.52 21.80
CA ILE A 100 24.03 -51.03 21.96
C ILE A 100 24.20 -50.71 23.43
#